data_AF-A0A9P9ESU1-F1
#
_entry.id   AF-A0A9P9ESU1-F1
#
_cell.length_a   1.000
_cell.length_b   1.000
_cell.length_c   1.000
_cell.angle_alpha   90.00
_cell.angle_beta   90.00
_cell.angle_gamma   90.00
#
_symmetry.space_group_name_H-M   'P 1'
#
loop_
_entity.id
_entity.type
_entity.pdbx_description
1 polymer ?
#
loop_
_entity_poly.entity_id
_entity_poly.type
_entity_poly.pdbx_seq_one_letter_code
_entity_poly.pdbx_strand_id
1 'polypeptide(L)'
;MPKKLSKNNSFPTSSASLSSVSTAATTASLSHLPASLADPALPLPKLIVYDLDYTLWPFWVDTHVTMPLKPNATHTAGIDRYGEDFAFYADVPSILYALPRAGVRMAVASRTPTPNIARDLLKMIHIPPLPPVDDTTPPGKPEKPKRATDVFDGGVEAYPGSKLKHFEVIQKRTGVHYEDMLFFDDEPRNFETESLGVTMYLIRDGVSWSEIEKGVQKWRTRRGYVQPPTSN
;
A
#
# COMPACT_ATOMS: atom_id res chain seq x y z
N MET A 1 -16.16 56.99 40.12
CA MET A 1 -15.66 55.59 40.17
C MET A 1 -16.86 54.64 40.08
N PRO A 2 -16.71 53.41 39.55
CA PRO A 2 -16.64 52.92 38.15
C PRO A 2 -18.05 52.61 37.56
N LYS A 3 -18.40 52.70 36.26
CA LYS A 3 -18.03 51.99 35.00
C LYS A 3 -18.25 50.45 34.96
N LYS A 4 -19.29 50.07 34.18
CA LYS A 4 -19.50 48.91 33.27
C LYS A 4 -19.41 47.46 33.81
N LEU A 5 -20.38 46.62 33.44
CA LEU A 5 -20.23 45.52 32.45
C LEU A 5 -21.49 44.63 32.40
N SER A 6 -22.29 44.75 31.33
CA SER A 6 -23.22 43.70 30.88
C SER A 6 -22.50 42.82 29.85
N LYS A 7 -22.45 41.50 30.08
CA LYS A 7 -21.92 40.52 29.13
C LYS A 7 -23.06 40.04 28.22
N ASN A 8 -23.06 40.49 26.96
CA ASN A 8 -23.76 39.81 25.87
C ASN A 8 -22.88 38.66 25.37
N ASN A 9 -23.45 37.45 25.31
CA ASN A 9 -22.81 36.28 24.74
C ASN A 9 -23.38 36.08 23.33
N SER A 10 -22.64 36.49 22.30
CA SER A 10 -22.96 36.24 20.89
C SER A 10 -22.20 35.00 20.41
N PHE A 11 -22.94 33.99 19.95
CA PHE A 11 -22.39 32.84 19.21
C PHE A 11 -22.03 33.26 17.77
N PRO A 12 -20.86 32.90 17.23
CA PRO A 12 -20.58 33.07 15.81
C PRO A 12 -21.09 31.88 15.00
N THR A 13 -21.91 32.18 13.99
CA THR A 13 -22.26 31.25 12.91
C THR A 13 -21.10 31.18 11.93
N SER A 14 -20.39 30.05 11.87
CA SER A 14 -19.32 29.83 10.88
C SER A 14 -19.90 29.20 9.62
N SER A 15 -19.93 29.97 8.54
CA SER A 15 -20.23 29.52 7.18
C SER A 15 -19.15 28.53 6.70
N ALA A 16 -19.58 27.36 6.24
CA ALA A 16 -18.71 26.36 5.63
C ALA A 16 -18.27 26.82 4.23
N SER A 17 -16.97 27.01 4.05
CA SER A 17 -16.33 27.17 2.74
C SER A 17 -15.98 25.79 2.18
N LEU A 18 -16.66 25.40 1.10
CA LEU A 18 -16.29 24.24 0.30
C LEU A 18 -14.99 24.56 -0.46
N SER A 19 -13.90 23.91 -0.07
CA SER A 19 -12.62 24.01 -0.75
C SER A 19 -12.66 23.23 -2.07
N SER A 20 -12.55 23.94 -3.18
CA SER A 20 -12.33 23.39 -4.51
C SER A 20 -10.92 22.80 -4.60
N VAL A 21 -10.80 21.49 -4.41
CA VAL A 21 -9.55 20.77 -4.65
C VAL A 21 -9.30 20.75 -6.17
N SER A 22 -8.13 21.22 -6.57
CA SER A 22 -7.73 21.46 -7.96
C SER A 22 -7.63 20.16 -8.78
N THR A 23 -8.49 20.02 -9.78
CA THR A 23 -8.64 18.84 -10.66
C THR A 23 -7.36 18.42 -11.40
N ALA A 24 -6.41 19.36 -11.59
CA ALA A 24 -5.15 19.10 -12.29
C ALA A 24 -4.11 18.32 -11.46
N ALA A 25 -4.19 18.39 -10.13
CA ALA A 25 -3.28 17.62 -9.26
C ALA A 25 -3.71 16.15 -9.15
N THR A 26 -5.02 15.89 -9.27
CA THR A 26 -5.62 14.55 -9.22
C THR A 26 -5.36 13.77 -10.51
N THR A 27 -5.37 14.43 -11.68
CA THR A 27 -5.08 13.78 -12.96
C THR A 27 -3.62 13.37 -13.11
N ALA A 28 -2.68 14.18 -12.60
CA ALA A 28 -1.25 13.83 -12.60
C ALA A 28 -0.90 12.70 -11.61
N SER A 29 -1.71 12.48 -10.55
CA SER A 29 -1.44 11.43 -9.56
C SER A 29 -1.92 10.04 -9.99
N LEU A 30 -2.84 9.97 -10.95
CA LEU A 30 -3.44 8.73 -11.47
C LEU A 30 -2.82 8.23 -12.78
N SER A 31 -1.95 9.03 -13.43
CA SER A 31 -1.39 8.72 -14.76
C SER A 31 -0.54 7.45 -14.81
N HIS A 32 -0.03 6.99 -13.66
CA HIS A 32 0.77 5.77 -13.53
C HIS A 32 -0.06 4.54 -13.14
N LEU A 33 -1.37 4.69 -12.95
CA LEU A 33 -2.25 3.55 -12.69
C LEU A 33 -2.74 2.94 -14.01
N PRO A 34 -2.94 1.62 -14.06
CA PRO A 34 -3.76 0.98 -15.08
C PRO A 34 -5.15 1.64 -15.18
N ALA A 35 -5.69 1.69 -16.39
CA ALA A 35 -6.97 2.37 -16.66
C ALA A 35 -8.13 1.87 -15.78
N SER A 36 -8.14 0.57 -15.43
CA SER A 36 -9.17 -0.03 -14.56
C SER A 36 -9.14 0.52 -13.11
N LEU A 37 -8.00 1.04 -12.67
CA LEU A 37 -7.78 1.62 -11.34
C LEU A 37 -7.87 3.14 -11.35
N ALA A 38 -7.70 3.77 -12.51
CA ALA A 38 -7.76 5.22 -12.68
C ALA A 38 -9.18 5.78 -12.86
N ASP A 39 -10.21 4.93 -12.99
CA ASP A 39 -11.60 5.35 -13.11
C ASP A 39 -12.10 6.07 -11.84
N PRO A 40 -12.37 7.40 -11.88
CA PRO A 40 -12.81 8.15 -10.71
C PRO A 40 -14.23 7.79 -10.26
N ALA A 41 -15.02 7.10 -11.09
CA ALA A 41 -16.36 6.64 -10.71
C ALA A 41 -16.33 5.39 -9.82
N LEU A 42 -15.20 4.67 -9.78
CA LEU A 42 -15.07 3.43 -9.03
C LEU A 42 -14.09 3.57 -7.87
N PRO A 43 -14.50 3.31 -6.62
CA PRO A 43 -13.63 3.50 -5.47
C PRO A 43 -12.47 2.51 -5.46
N LEU A 44 -11.38 2.91 -4.81
CA LEU A 44 -10.25 2.05 -4.45
C LEU A 44 -10.34 1.65 -2.96
N PRO A 45 -9.75 0.52 -2.56
CA PRO A 45 -9.53 0.22 -1.14
C PRO A 45 -8.73 1.35 -0.48
N LYS A 46 -9.06 1.70 0.77
CA LYS A 46 -8.34 2.76 1.50
C LYS A 46 -6.97 2.27 2.01
N LEU A 47 -6.81 0.96 2.15
CA LEU A 47 -5.58 0.31 2.58
C LEU A 47 -5.40 -1.00 1.83
N ILE A 48 -4.22 -1.18 1.25
CA ILE A 48 -3.78 -2.48 0.73
C ILE A 48 -2.73 -3.05 1.67
N VAL A 49 -2.97 -4.27 2.14
CA VAL A 49 -2.04 -5.02 2.99
C VAL A 49 -1.39 -6.12 2.14
N TYR A 50 -0.09 -6.31 2.30
CA TYR A 50 0.67 -7.35 1.61
C TYR A 50 1.28 -8.32 2.63
N ASP A 51 1.30 -9.62 2.30
CA ASP A 51 2.35 -10.51 2.84
C ASP A 51 3.73 -10.13 2.26
N LEU A 52 4.79 -10.82 2.67
CA LEU A 52 6.15 -10.60 2.19
C LEU A 52 6.59 -11.71 1.27
N ASP A 53 6.76 -12.91 1.83
CA ASP A 53 7.40 -14.03 1.15
C ASP A 53 6.46 -14.55 0.07
N TYR A 54 6.97 -14.77 -1.14
CA TYR A 54 6.19 -15.11 -2.35
C TYR A 54 5.07 -14.12 -2.75
N THR A 55 4.93 -13.00 -2.03
CA THR A 55 3.98 -11.93 -2.35
C THR A 55 4.69 -10.69 -2.90
N LEU A 56 5.60 -10.08 -2.13
CA LEU A 56 6.40 -8.94 -2.60
C LEU A 56 7.72 -9.37 -3.26
N TRP A 57 8.25 -10.53 -2.88
CA TRP A 57 9.48 -11.09 -3.44
C TRP A 57 9.39 -12.62 -3.61
N PRO A 58 10.19 -13.25 -4.50
CA PRO A 58 10.04 -14.66 -4.87
C PRO A 58 10.80 -15.65 -3.97
N PHE A 59 10.86 -15.41 -2.66
CA PHE A 59 11.59 -16.26 -1.72
C PHE A 59 11.06 -16.15 -0.29
N TRP A 60 11.36 -17.15 0.53
CA TRP A 60 11.30 -17.03 1.99
C TRP A 60 12.55 -16.36 2.54
N VAL A 61 12.38 -15.22 3.21
CA VAL A 61 13.48 -14.41 3.78
C VAL A 61 14.23 -15.12 4.91
N ASP A 62 13.60 -16.07 5.60
CA ASP A 62 14.21 -16.83 6.69
C ASP A 62 15.02 -18.06 6.22
N THR A 63 14.81 -18.49 4.97
CA THR A 63 15.33 -19.76 4.45
C THR A 63 16.38 -19.52 3.36
N HIS A 64 16.11 -18.64 2.42
CA HIS A 64 16.96 -18.46 1.24
C HIS A 64 18.08 -17.43 1.47
N VAL A 65 17.84 -16.44 2.34
CA VAL A 65 18.81 -15.36 2.58
C VAL A 65 19.92 -15.83 3.52
N THR A 66 21.18 -15.72 3.08
CA THR A 66 22.33 -15.99 3.95
C THR A 66 23.06 -14.73 4.40
N MET A 67 22.97 -14.42 5.70
CA MET A 67 23.60 -13.23 6.28
C MET A 67 25.14 -13.22 6.16
N PRO A 68 25.78 -12.04 6.10
CA PRO A 68 25.18 -10.69 6.16
C PRO A 68 24.54 -10.25 4.85
N LEU A 69 23.50 -9.43 4.97
CA LEU A 69 22.83 -8.76 3.86
C LEU A 69 23.37 -7.32 3.71
N LYS A 70 23.58 -6.86 2.48
CA LYS A 70 23.97 -5.48 2.15
C LYS A 70 23.18 -4.99 0.94
N PRO A 71 22.90 -3.69 0.77
CA PRO A 71 22.29 -3.21 -0.47
C PRO A 71 23.24 -3.43 -1.67
N ASN A 72 22.68 -3.74 -2.84
CA ASN A 72 23.43 -3.66 -4.09
C ASN A 72 23.74 -2.18 -4.46
N ALA A 73 24.60 -1.97 -5.45
CA ALA A 73 25.07 -0.63 -5.81
C ALA A 73 23.94 0.35 -6.20
N THR A 74 22.84 -0.17 -6.76
CA THR A 74 21.68 0.61 -7.21
C THR A 74 20.55 0.70 -6.18
N HIS A 75 20.70 0.07 -5.00
CA HIS A 75 19.64 -0.07 -4.00
C HIS A 75 18.34 -0.71 -4.53
N THR A 76 18.43 -1.61 -5.51
CA THR A 76 17.28 -2.34 -6.05
C THR A 76 17.12 -3.74 -5.45
N ALA A 77 18.15 -4.24 -4.77
CA ALA A 77 18.18 -5.56 -4.14
C ALA A 77 19.06 -5.54 -2.89
N GLY A 78 18.85 -6.51 -1.99
CA GLY A 78 19.84 -6.92 -1.00
C GLY A 78 20.73 -8.02 -1.56
N ILE A 79 22.04 -7.93 -1.35
CA ILE A 79 23.05 -8.94 -1.69
C ILE A 79 23.44 -9.66 -0.41
N ASP A 80 23.36 -10.98 -0.44
CA ASP A 80 23.77 -11.83 0.67
C ASP A 80 25.28 -12.10 0.69
N ARG A 81 25.75 -12.99 1.57
CA ARG A 81 27.18 -13.30 1.69
C ARG A 81 27.78 -14.01 0.46
N TYR A 82 26.94 -14.64 -0.36
CA TYR A 82 27.35 -15.41 -1.53
C TYR A 82 27.24 -14.59 -2.83
N GLY A 83 26.67 -13.39 -2.75
CA GLY A 83 26.50 -12.52 -3.91
C GLY A 83 25.16 -12.70 -4.61
N GLU A 84 24.19 -13.37 -3.98
CA GLU A 84 22.84 -13.55 -4.53
C GLU A 84 21.99 -12.30 -4.30
N ASP A 85 21.26 -11.87 -5.33
CA ASP A 85 20.38 -10.71 -5.31
C ASP A 85 18.97 -11.08 -4.83
N PHE A 86 18.54 -10.43 -3.75
CA PHE A 86 17.20 -10.53 -3.17
C PHE A 86 16.43 -9.24 -3.44
N ALA A 87 15.53 -9.29 -4.42
CA ALA A 87 14.75 -8.15 -4.90
C ALA A 87 13.23 -8.43 -4.88
N PHE A 88 12.43 -7.38 -5.06
CA PHE A 88 10.99 -7.53 -5.28
C PHE A 88 10.66 -8.16 -6.64
N TYR A 89 9.42 -8.61 -6.81
CA TYR A 89 8.85 -8.87 -8.13
C TYR A 89 8.86 -7.61 -9.01
N ALA A 90 8.90 -7.81 -10.34
CA ALA A 90 9.18 -6.75 -11.31
C ALA A 90 8.25 -5.53 -11.22
N ASP A 91 6.96 -5.74 -11.01
CA ASP A 91 5.97 -4.65 -10.96
C ASP A 91 5.91 -3.95 -9.60
N VAL A 92 6.33 -4.63 -8.53
CA VAL A 92 6.17 -4.16 -7.14
C VAL A 92 6.72 -2.75 -6.91
N PRO A 93 7.92 -2.37 -7.39
CA PRO A 93 8.40 -1.00 -7.22
C PRO A 93 7.45 0.05 -7.82
N SER A 94 6.89 -0.22 -9.01
CA SER A 94 5.96 0.71 -9.66
C SER A 94 4.62 0.81 -8.92
N ILE A 95 4.11 -0.33 -8.43
CA ILE A 95 2.89 -0.43 -7.62
C ILE A 95 3.05 0.37 -6.33
N LEU A 96 4.15 0.14 -5.59
CA LEU A 96 4.48 0.82 -4.34
C LEU A 96 4.72 2.32 -4.52
N TYR A 97 5.09 2.76 -5.74
CA TYR A 97 5.23 4.19 -6.06
C TYR A 97 3.88 4.85 -6.40
N ALA A 98 3.03 4.16 -7.17
CA ALA A 98 1.81 4.73 -7.74
C ALA A 98 0.61 4.72 -6.78
N LEU A 99 0.39 3.62 -6.04
CA LEU A 99 -0.78 3.49 -5.16
C LEU A 99 -0.88 4.58 -4.07
N PRO A 100 0.21 4.98 -3.38
CA PRO A 100 0.15 6.08 -2.41
C PRO A 100 -0.29 7.42 -3.03
N ARG A 101 0.06 7.66 -4.31
CA ARG A 101 -0.35 8.87 -5.04
C ARG A 101 -1.82 8.86 -5.44
N ALA A 102 -2.40 7.67 -5.54
CA ALA A 102 -3.82 7.46 -5.71
C ALA A 102 -4.62 7.55 -4.39
N GLY A 103 -3.94 7.83 -3.26
CA GLY A 103 -4.56 7.91 -1.95
C GLY A 103 -4.76 6.56 -1.26
N VAL A 104 -4.14 5.50 -1.77
CA VAL A 104 -4.20 4.15 -1.16
C VAL A 104 -3.04 4.00 -0.18
N ARG A 105 -3.36 3.77 1.09
CA ARG A 105 -2.36 3.46 2.13
C ARG A 105 -1.86 2.03 1.99
N MET A 106 -0.69 1.73 2.57
CA MET A 106 -0.09 0.40 2.45
C MET A 106 0.46 -0.12 3.77
N ALA A 107 0.33 -1.43 4.00
CA ALA A 107 0.89 -2.11 5.15
C ALA A 107 1.45 -3.48 4.77
N VAL A 108 2.27 -4.04 5.65
CA VAL A 108 2.73 -5.43 5.58
C VAL A 108 2.21 -6.21 6.78
N ALA A 109 1.72 -7.42 6.52
CA ALA A 109 1.42 -8.43 7.53
C ALA A 109 2.18 -9.71 7.15
N SER A 110 3.20 -10.13 7.88
CA SER A 110 4.01 -11.32 7.55
C SER A 110 4.25 -12.21 8.75
N ARG A 111 4.18 -13.54 8.54
CA ARG A 111 4.43 -14.55 9.59
C ARG A 111 5.90 -14.95 9.75
N THR A 112 6.82 -14.27 9.06
CA THR A 112 8.25 -14.62 9.10
C THR A 112 8.79 -14.67 10.54
N PRO A 113 9.58 -15.69 10.91
CA PRO A 113 10.25 -15.77 12.20
C PRO A 113 11.49 -14.87 12.28
N THR A 114 11.92 -14.27 11.17
CA THR A 114 13.10 -13.40 11.09
C THR A 114 12.73 -11.94 10.77
N PRO A 115 11.87 -11.29 11.58
CA PRO A 115 11.30 -10.00 11.22
C PRO A 115 12.34 -8.86 11.16
N ASN A 116 13.50 -9.03 11.79
CA ASN A 116 14.61 -8.08 11.66
C ASN A 116 15.24 -8.12 10.26
N ILE A 117 15.45 -9.33 9.70
CA ILE A 117 16.02 -9.50 8.35
C ILE A 117 15.07 -8.93 7.32
N ALA A 118 13.78 -9.26 7.42
CA ALA A 118 12.74 -8.72 6.54
C ALA A 118 12.70 -7.18 6.56
N ARG A 119 12.71 -6.57 7.76
CA ARG A 119 12.73 -5.11 7.88
C ARG A 119 14.01 -4.50 7.34
N ASP A 120 15.15 -5.14 7.54
CA ASP A 120 16.42 -4.62 7.03
C ASP A 120 16.49 -4.70 5.51
N LEU A 121 16.01 -5.77 4.89
CA LEU A 121 15.87 -5.87 3.43
C LEU A 121 14.96 -4.77 2.87
N LEU A 122 13.80 -4.53 3.48
CA LEU A 122 12.90 -3.43 3.08
C LEU A 122 13.55 -2.04 3.23
N LYS A 123 14.49 -1.85 4.17
CA LYS A 123 15.22 -0.57 4.32
C LYS A 123 16.31 -0.41 3.26
N MET A 124 16.90 -1.52 2.81
CA MET A 124 17.97 -1.55 1.83
C MET A 124 17.46 -1.27 0.42
N ILE A 125 16.27 -1.80 0.07
CA ILE A 125 15.65 -1.63 -1.23
C ILE A 125 14.96 -0.27 -1.31
N HIS A 126 15.28 0.48 -2.36
CA HIS A 126 14.68 1.77 -2.70
C HIS A 126 13.68 1.62 -3.86
N ILE A 127 12.58 2.35 -3.76
CA ILE A 127 11.55 2.50 -4.78
C ILE A 127 11.92 3.71 -5.65
N PRO A 128 12.30 3.50 -6.92
CA PRO A 128 12.65 4.60 -7.81
C PRO A 128 11.39 5.38 -8.21
N PRO A 129 11.53 6.68 -8.52
CA PRO A 129 10.47 7.42 -9.19
C PRO A 129 10.13 6.82 -10.55
N LEU A 130 8.85 6.86 -10.92
CA LEU A 130 8.44 6.45 -12.26
C LEU A 130 8.84 7.50 -13.31
N PRO A 131 9.23 7.07 -14.51
CA PRO A 131 9.50 7.99 -15.61
C PRO A 131 8.21 8.74 -16.01
N PRO A 132 8.30 9.96 -16.56
CA PRO A 132 7.15 10.67 -17.09
C PRO A 132 6.37 9.81 -18.09
N VAL A 133 5.04 9.85 -18.01
CA VAL A 133 4.16 9.05 -18.91
C VAL A 133 4.19 9.62 -20.33
N ASP A 134 4.33 10.93 -20.48
CA ASP A 134 4.43 11.62 -21.76
C ASP A 134 5.54 12.69 -21.76
N ASP A 135 6.23 12.84 -22.89
CA ASP A 135 7.26 13.87 -23.17
C ASP A 135 6.74 15.32 -23.04
N THR A 136 5.41 15.50 -22.92
CA THR A 136 4.75 16.81 -22.81
C THR A 136 4.68 17.32 -21.36
N THR A 137 4.99 16.47 -20.38
CA THR A 137 5.01 16.86 -18.97
C THR A 137 6.32 17.60 -18.68
N PRO A 138 6.29 18.89 -18.27
CA PRO A 138 7.51 19.59 -17.90
C PRO A 138 8.23 18.79 -16.81
N PRO A 139 9.57 18.60 -16.89
CA PRO A 139 10.29 17.89 -15.86
C PRO A 139 10.04 18.59 -14.52
N GLY A 140 9.30 17.90 -13.65
CA GLY A 140 9.14 18.30 -12.26
C GLY A 140 10.49 18.29 -11.55
N LYS A 141 10.53 18.78 -10.31
CA LYS A 141 11.73 18.62 -9.50
C LYS A 141 12.09 17.12 -9.45
N PRO A 142 13.37 16.74 -9.64
CA PRO A 142 13.79 15.36 -9.60
C PRO A 142 13.38 14.77 -8.25
N GLU A 143 12.48 13.80 -8.28
CA GLU A 143 12.10 13.06 -7.10
C GLU A 143 13.23 12.12 -6.68
N LYS A 144 13.40 11.96 -5.38
CA LYS A 144 14.41 11.05 -4.83
C LYS A 144 13.77 9.66 -4.64
N PRO A 145 14.52 8.57 -4.86
CA PRO A 145 14.08 7.24 -4.45
C PRO A 145 13.72 7.22 -2.97
N LYS A 146 12.66 6.49 -2.62
CA LYS A 146 12.21 6.30 -1.24
C LYS A 146 12.60 4.90 -0.77
N ARG A 147 12.88 4.68 0.50
CA ARG A 147 13.05 3.31 1.00
C ARG A 147 11.73 2.58 0.93
N ALA A 148 11.74 1.28 0.65
CA ALA A 148 10.50 0.51 0.62
C ALA A 148 9.80 0.53 1.98
N THR A 149 10.53 0.56 3.10
CA THR A 149 9.90 0.75 4.43
C THR A 149 9.07 2.02 4.55
N ASP A 150 9.44 3.09 3.85
CA ASP A 150 8.82 4.41 4.03
C ASP A 150 7.49 4.53 3.29
N VAL A 151 7.19 3.59 2.37
CA VAL A 151 5.90 3.56 1.66
C VAL A 151 4.80 2.82 2.44
N PHE A 152 5.17 2.00 3.43
CA PHE A 152 4.24 1.24 4.26
C PHE A 152 3.82 2.04 5.50
N ASP A 153 3.03 3.08 5.30
CA ASP A 153 2.54 3.97 6.36
C ASP A 153 1.59 3.26 7.36
N GLY A 154 0.91 2.21 6.92
CA GLY A 154 0.15 1.29 7.77
C GLY A 154 1.01 0.32 8.58
N GLY A 155 2.32 0.38 8.44
CA GLY A 155 3.29 -0.36 9.24
C GLY A 155 3.73 -1.69 8.64
N VAL A 156 4.83 -2.21 9.18
CA VAL A 156 5.36 -3.55 8.87
C VAL A 156 5.16 -4.45 10.08
N GLU A 157 4.00 -5.08 10.13
CA GLU A 157 3.66 -6.11 11.13
C GLU A 157 4.25 -7.44 10.66
N ALA A 158 5.41 -7.79 11.21
CA ALA A 158 6.12 -9.02 10.89
C ALA A 158 6.50 -9.74 12.18
N TYR A 159 5.89 -10.91 12.42
CA TYR A 159 6.18 -11.84 13.51
C TYR A 159 5.39 -13.16 13.34
N PRO A 160 5.85 -14.29 13.91
CA PRO A 160 5.07 -15.51 13.90
C PRO A 160 3.72 -15.36 14.62
N GLY A 161 2.64 -15.84 14.02
CA GLY A 161 1.31 -15.82 14.63
C GLY A 161 0.18 -15.80 13.61
N SER A 162 -1.06 -15.65 14.10
CA SER A 162 -2.23 -15.49 13.23
C SER A 162 -2.25 -14.13 12.55
N LYS A 163 -2.64 -14.08 11.27
CA LYS A 163 -2.86 -12.82 10.55
C LYS A 163 -3.96 -11.97 11.19
N LEU A 164 -4.89 -12.57 11.93
CA LEU A 164 -5.91 -11.82 12.66
C LEU A 164 -5.30 -10.77 13.60
N LYS A 165 -4.28 -11.15 14.38
CA LYS A 165 -3.56 -10.23 15.27
C LYS A 165 -2.78 -9.14 14.52
N HIS A 166 -2.22 -9.48 13.37
CA HIS A 166 -1.55 -8.51 12.51
C HIS A 166 -2.55 -7.43 12.06
N PHE A 167 -3.72 -7.86 11.58
CA PHE A 167 -4.78 -6.98 11.13
C PHE A 167 -5.36 -6.12 12.27
N GLU A 168 -5.47 -6.64 13.49
CA GLU A 168 -5.86 -5.83 14.66
C GLU A 168 -4.88 -4.67 14.91
N VAL A 169 -3.57 -4.92 14.83
CA VAL A 169 -2.55 -3.87 15.01
C VAL A 169 -2.58 -2.86 13.86
N ILE A 170 -2.69 -3.34 12.60
CA ILE A 170 -2.79 -2.50 11.40
C ILE A 170 -4.04 -1.62 11.47
N GLN A 171 -5.19 -2.18 11.84
CA GLN A 171 -6.45 -1.46 12.00
C GLN A 171 -6.32 -0.38 13.06
N LYS A 172 -5.75 -0.71 14.23
CA LYS A 172 -5.56 0.25 15.32
C LYS A 172 -4.62 1.39 14.92
N ARG A 173 -3.57 1.09 14.14
CA ARG A 173 -2.61 2.08 13.66
C ARG A 173 -3.21 3.01 12.61
N THR A 174 -3.96 2.44 11.66
CA THR A 174 -4.43 3.16 10.48
C THR A 174 -5.81 3.80 10.65
N GLY A 175 -6.65 3.25 11.53
CA GLY A 175 -8.05 3.58 11.68
C GLY A 175 -8.93 3.17 10.49
N VAL A 176 -8.42 2.39 9.53
CA VAL A 176 -9.21 1.93 8.37
C VAL A 176 -10.15 0.82 8.80
N HIS A 177 -11.41 0.86 8.37
CA HIS A 177 -12.33 -0.24 8.62
C HIS A 177 -11.90 -1.46 7.81
N TYR A 178 -12.04 -2.67 8.35
CA TYR A 178 -11.65 -3.91 7.66
C TYR A 178 -12.31 -4.03 6.27
N GLU A 179 -13.52 -3.52 6.12
CA GLU A 179 -14.22 -3.55 4.84
C GLU A 179 -13.56 -2.71 3.73
N ASP A 180 -12.81 -1.68 4.12
CA ASP A 180 -12.04 -0.82 3.23
C ASP A 180 -10.62 -1.35 2.96
N MET A 181 -10.30 -2.56 3.45
CA MET A 181 -9.01 -3.21 3.26
C MET A 181 -9.06 -4.30 2.17
N LEU A 182 -7.99 -4.36 1.39
CA LEU A 182 -7.68 -5.45 0.47
C LEU A 182 -6.35 -6.08 0.88
N PHE A 183 -6.30 -7.40 0.94
CA PHE A 183 -5.14 -8.15 1.41
C PHE A 183 -4.66 -9.12 0.35
N PHE A 184 -3.37 -9.04 0.02
CA PHE A 184 -2.69 -9.94 -0.92
C PHE A 184 -1.73 -10.87 -0.17
N ASP A 185 -1.85 -12.16 -0.42
CA ASP A 185 -1.10 -13.21 0.24
C ASP A 185 -1.17 -14.48 -0.61
N ASP A 186 -0.11 -15.30 -0.61
CA ASP A 186 0.02 -16.53 -1.41
C ASP A 186 -0.49 -17.79 -0.70
N GLU A 187 -0.83 -17.69 0.59
CA GLU A 187 -1.11 -18.84 1.43
C GLU A 187 -2.62 -18.93 1.78
N PRO A 188 -3.35 -19.95 1.27
CA PRO A 188 -4.79 -20.08 1.43
C PRO A 188 -5.27 -20.08 2.89
N ARG A 189 -4.46 -20.54 3.85
CA ARG A 189 -4.87 -20.53 5.27
C ARG A 189 -5.19 -19.13 5.80
N ASN A 190 -4.67 -18.08 5.15
CA ASN A 190 -4.88 -16.70 5.55
C ASN A 190 -6.27 -16.15 5.17
N PHE A 191 -7.13 -16.95 4.50
CA PHE A 191 -8.54 -16.61 4.27
C PHE A 191 -9.32 -16.39 5.57
N GLU A 192 -8.81 -16.88 6.71
CA GLU A 192 -9.34 -16.55 8.04
C GLU A 192 -9.53 -15.04 8.26
N THR A 193 -8.68 -14.19 7.67
CA THR A 193 -8.78 -12.72 7.77
C THR A 193 -10.08 -12.15 7.22
N GLU A 194 -10.76 -12.86 6.31
CA GLU A 194 -12.06 -12.41 5.79
C GLU A 194 -13.16 -12.42 6.87
N SER A 195 -12.98 -13.14 7.99
CA SER A 195 -13.88 -13.09 9.14
C SER A 195 -13.90 -11.72 9.84
N LEU A 196 -12.86 -10.90 9.64
CA LEU A 196 -12.81 -9.51 10.11
C LEU A 196 -13.55 -8.56 9.16
N GLY A 197 -13.86 -9.00 7.94
CA GLY A 197 -14.46 -8.18 6.88
C GLY A 197 -13.48 -7.73 5.80
N VAL A 198 -12.18 -8.05 5.92
CA VAL A 198 -11.16 -7.80 4.88
C VAL A 198 -11.49 -8.59 3.62
N THR A 199 -11.21 -8.03 2.44
CA THR A 199 -11.20 -8.81 1.19
C THR A 199 -9.81 -9.41 1.02
N MET A 200 -9.69 -10.74 1.06
CA MET A 200 -8.43 -11.40 0.74
C MET A 200 -8.41 -11.82 -0.74
N TYR A 201 -7.27 -11.61 -1.38
CA TYR A 201 -6.98 -12.06 -2.72
C TYR A 201 -5.75 -12.96 -2.69
N LEU A 202 -5.96 -14.23 -3.07
CA LEU A 202 -4.92 -15.25 -3.10
C LEU A 202 -4.07 -15.08 -4.37
N ILE A 203 -2.78 -14.85 -4.19
CA ILE A 203 -1.79 -14.74 -5.27
C ILE A 203 -1.11 -16.09 -5.48
N ARG A 204 -0.58 -16.35 -6.68
CA ARG A 204 0.25 -17.53 -6.99
C ARG A 204 1.69 -17.19 -7.32
N ASP A 205 1.90 -16.19 -8.17
CA ASP A 205 3.20 -15.89 -8.78
C ASP A 205 3.70 -14.47 -8.42
N GLY A 206 3.42 -14.03 -7.19
CA GLY A 206 3.75 -12.69 -6.73
C GLY A 206 2.81 -11.58 -7.18
N VAL A 207 2.95 -10.43 -6.54
CA VAL A 207 2.19 -9.22 -6.88
C VAL A 207 2.63 -8.69 -8.25
N SER A 208 1.66 -8.49 -9.13
CA SER A 208 1.79 -7.79 -10.42
C SER A 208 0.65 -6.81 -10.58
N TRP A 209 0.72 -5.92 -11.58
CA TRP A 209 -0.41 -5.01 -11.88
C TRP A 209 -1.69 -5.78 -12.16
N SER A 210 -1.61 -6.91 -12.87
CA SER A 210 -2.77 -7.76 -13.15
C SER A 210 -3.40 -8.30 -11.87
N GLU A 211 -2.59 -8.71 -10.88
CA GLU A 211 -3.11 -9.16 -9.59
C GLU A 211 -3.72 -8.02 -8.77
N ILE A 212 -3.15 -6.81 -8.83
CA ILE A 212 -3.76 -5.62 -8.20
C ILE A 212 -5.13 -5.33 -8.82
N GLU A 213 -5.24 -5.32 -10.14
CA GLU A 213 -6.52 -5.08 -10.84
C GLU A 213 -7.58 -6.12 -10.46
N LYS A 214 -7.22 -7.41 -10.46
CA LYS A 214 -8.13 -8.50 -10.06
C LYS A 214 -8.53 -8.41 -8.59
N GLY A 215 -7.59 -8.07 -7.71
CA GLY A 215 -7.84 -7.89 -6.27
C GLY A 215 -8.77 -6.72 -5.99
N VAL A 216 -8.55 -5.57 -6.64
CA VAL A 216 -9.43 -4.41 -6.54
C VAL A 216 -10.80 -4.72 -7.13
N GLN A 217 -10.88 -5.41 -8.26
CA GLN A 217 -12.15 -5.86 -8.83
C GLN A 217 -12.92 -6.77 -7.87
N LYS A 218 -12.25 -7.76 -7.26
CA LYS A 218 -12.85 -8.63 -6.24
C LYS A 218 -13.38 -7.83 -5.05
N TRP A 219 -12.60 -6.87 -4.56
CA TRP A 219 -13.02 -5.97 -3.48
C TRP A 219 -14.24 -5.14 -3.91
N ARG A 220 -14.23 -4.56 -5.11
CA ARG A 220 -15.34 -3.78 -5.66
C ARG A 220 -16.63 -4.59 -5.77
N THR A 221 -16.55 -5.81 -6.29
CA THR A 221 -17.70 -6.72 -6.39
C THR A 221 -18.24 -7.10 -5.02
N ARG A 222 -17.37 -7.43 -4.05
CA ARG A 222 -17.79 -7.76 -2.68
C ARG A 222 -18.51 -6.62 -1.97
N ARG A 223 -18.25 -5.37 -2.36
CA ARG A 223 -18.90 -4.15 -1.85
C ARG A 223 -20.08 -3.66 -2.70
N GLY A 224 -20.39 -4.34 -3.81
CA GLY A 224 -21.49 -3.96 -4.70
C GLY A 224 -21.22 -2.74 -5.58
N TYR A 225 -19.96 -2.32 -5.74
CA TYR A 225 -19.61 -1.23 -6.66
C TYR A 225 -19.63 -1.66 -8.13
N VAL A 226 -19.38 -2.94 -8.40
CA VAL A 226 -19.41 -3.51 -9.75
C VAL A 226 -20.14 -4.85 -9.72
N GLN A 227 -20.95 -5.10 -10.73
CA GLN A 227 -21.66 -6.38 -10.86
C GLN A 227 -20.66 -7.53 -11.06
N PRO A 228 -20.92 -8.73 -10.51
CA PRO A 228 -20.11 -9.90 -10.82
C PRO A 228 -20.19 -10.19 -12.32
N PRO A 229 -19.12 -10.74 -12.94
CA PRO A 229 -19.18 -11.16 -14.33
C PRO A 229 -20.35 -12.12 -14.51
N THR A 230 -21.22 -11.84 -15.48
CA THR A 230 -22.31 -12.74 -15.85
C THR A 230 -21.70 -14.06 -16.31
N SER A 231 -21.99 -15.16 -15.61
CA SER A 231 -21.62 -16.51 -16.04
C SER A 231 -22.37 -16.82 -17.33
N ASN A 232 -21.64 -16.91 -18.44
CA ASN A 232 -22.10 -17.56 -19.68
C ASN A 232 -21.90 -19.06 -19.58
#